data_AF-A0A441YIJ5-F1
#
_entry.id   AF-A0A441YIJ5-F1
#
_cell.length_a   1.000
_cell.length_b   1.000
_cell.length_c   1.000
_cell.angle_alpha   90.00
_cell.angle_beta   90.00
_cell.angle_gamma   90.00
#
_symmetry.space_group_name_H-M   'P 1'
#
loop_
_entity.id
_entity.type
_entity.pdbx_description
1 polymer ?
#
loop_
_entity_poly.entity_id
_entity_poly.type
_entity_poly.pdbx_seq_one_letter_code
_entity_poly.pdbx_strand_id
1 'polypeptide(L)' 'GLSILVAEQNSAVALKYADRATVLENGVSVLEGSAADLRQRTDIKTYYLGGAPLPPQHFPKETAA' A
#
# COMPACT_ATOMS: atom_id res chain seq x y z
N GLY A 1 3.05 20.76 16.23
CA GLY A 1 3.94 19.92 15.41
C GLY A 1 3.74 20.25 13.95
N LEU A 2 4.68 19.85 13.08
CA LEU A 2 4.59 20.01 11.62
C LEU A 2 3.91 18.78 11.00
N SER A 3 2.94 18.98 10.11
CA SER A 3 2.38 17.91 9.28
C SER A 3 3.11 17.86 7.95
N ILE A 4 3.43 16.66 7.49
CA ILE A 4 4.18 16.43 6.25
C ILE A 4 3.39 15.44 5.39
N LEU A 5 3.28 15.74 4.11
CA LEU A 5 2.84 14.81 3.07
C LEU A 5 4.02 14.52 2.15
N VAL A 6 4.34 13.25 1.96
CA VAL A 6 5.41 12.79 1.06
C VAL A 6 4.83 11.77 0.09
N ALA A 7 5.19 11.90 -1.18
CA ALA A 7 4.90 10.90 -2.21
C ALA A 7 6.21 10.21 -2.59
N GLU A 8 6.23 8.88 -2.48
CA GLU A 8 7.41 8.05 -2.70
C GLU A 8 7.09 6.89 -3.62
N GLN A 9 8.03 6.52 -4.48
CA GLN A 9 7.92 5.28 -5.26
C GLN A 9 8.28 4.05 -4.41
N ASN A 10 9.14 4.22 -3.40
CA ASN A 10 9.50 3.14 -2.49
C ASN A 10 8.50 3.04 -1.33
N SER A 11 7.50 2.17 -1.53
CA SER A 11 6.44 1.92 -0.54
C SER A 11 6.97 1.45 0.82
N ALA A 12 8.11 0.73 0.86
CA ALA A 12 8.70 0.27 2.12
C ALA A 12 9.25 1.40 2.97
N VAL A 13 9.94 2.35 2.35
CA VAL A 13 10.44 3.55 3.04
C VAL A 13 9.28 4.44 3.47
N ALA A 14 8.34 4.71 2.55
CA ALA A 14 7.16 5.53 2.83
C ALA A 14 6.38 4.99 4.03
N LEU A 15 6.07 3.69 3.97
CA LEU A 15 5.36 3.04 5.06
C LEU A 15 6.20 3.13 6.32
N LYS A 16 7.50 2.82 6.35
CA LYS A 16 8.35 2.84 7.58
C LYS A 16 8.25 4.12 8.42
N TYR A 17 8.06 5.29 7.82
CA TYR A 17 8.07 6.56 8.55
C TYR A 17 6.71 7.26 8.67
N ALA A 18 5.73 6.89 7.85
CA ALA A 18 4.42 7.53 7.87
C ALA A 18 3.54 7.03 9.04
N ASP A 19 2.62 7.88 9.49
CA ASP A 19 1.52 7.50 10.39
C ASP A 19 0.37 6.85 9.61
N ARG A 20 0.04 7.43 8.45
CA ARG A 20 -1.00 6.97 7.51
C ARG A 20 -0.42 6.88 6.11
N ALA A 21 -0.93 5.97 5.30
CA ALA A 21 -0.54 5.83 3.91
C ALA A 21 -1.73 5.54 3.01
N THR A 22 -1.62 6.04 1.78
CA THR A 22 -2.51 5.75 0.66
C THR A 22 -1.66 5.28 -0.51
N VAL A 23 -2.03 4.16 -1.13
CA VAL A 23 -1.38 3.68 -2.37
C VAL A 23 -2.26 4.05 -3.54
N LEU A 24 -1.64 4.66 -4.55
CA LEU A 24 -2.31 5.04 -5.78
C LEU A 24 -1.87 4.11 -6.92
N GLU A 25 -2.83 3.59 -7.67
CA GLU A 25 -2.60 2.88 -8.92
C GLU A 25 -3.46 3.52 -10.01
N ASN A 26 -2.84 3.92 -11.12
CA ASN A 26 -3.52 4.54 -12.26
C ASN A 26 -4.45 5.72 -11.87
N GLY A 27 -4.05 6.47 -10.85
CA GLY A 27 -4.80 7.63 -10.34
C GLY A 27 -5.92 7.31 -9.34
N VAL A 28 -6.09 6.05 -8.93
CA VAL A 28 -7.12 5.63 -7.97
C VAL A 28 -6.46 5.12 -6.68
N SER A 29 -7.07 5.46 -5.53
CA SER A 29 -6.69 4.87 -4.25
C SER A 29 -7.10 3.40 -4.21
N VAL A 30 -6.12 2.51 -4.14
CA VAL A 30 -6.36 1.07 -4.03
C VAL A 30 -6.20 0.56 -2.59
N LEU A 31 -5.49 1.33 -1.75
CA LEU A 31 -5.25 1.03 -0.35
C LEU A 31 -5.16 2.30 0.46
N GLU A 32 -5.77 2.29 1.65
CA GLU A 32 -5.65 3.36 2.63
C GLU A 32 -5.68 2.79 4.06
N GLY A 33 -4.90 3.37 4.96
CA GLY A 33 -4.96 3.01 6.38
C GLY A 33 -3.82 3.58 7.21
N SER A 34 -3.71 3.10 8.45
CA SER A 34 -2.52 3.36 9.25
C SER A 34 -1.33 2.63 8.64
N ALA A 35 -0.15 3.25 8.63
CA ALA A 35 1.04 2.59 8.11
C ALA A 35 1.40 1.34 8.95
N ALA A 36 1.05 1.34 10.25
CA ALA A 36 1.23 0.19 11.12
C ALA A 36 0.44 -1.04 10.62
N ASP A 37 -0.86 -0.87 10.36
CA ASP A 37 -1.73 -1.96 9.91
C ASP A 37 -1.34 -2.44 8.51
N LEU A 38 -1.08 -1.50 7.60
CA LEU A 38 -0.68 -1.81 6.22
C LEU A 38 0.63 -2.61 6.17
N ARG A 39 1.60 -2.32 7.04
CA ARG A 39 2.87 -3.09 7.11
C ARG A 39 2.68 -4.51 7.64
N GLN A 40 1.59 -4.82 8.35
CA GLN A 40 1.36 -6.17 8.89
C GLN A 40 0.67 -7.09 7.89
N ARG A 41 -0.11 -6.51 6.97
CA ARG A 41 -0.86 -7.22 5.93
C ARG A 41 0.04 -8.01 4.97
N THR A 42 -0.29 -9.29 4.78
CA THR A 42 0.51 -10.23 3.97
C THR A 42 0.50 -9.88 2.48
N ASP A 43 -0.65 -9.49 1.94
CA ASP A 43 -0.79 -9.02 0.56
C ASP A 43 0.08 -7.78 0.30
N ILE A 44 0.06 -6.79 1.20
CA ILE A 44 0.91 -5.60 1.08
C ILE A 44 2.39 -5.94 1.06
N LYS A 45 2.81 -6.84 1.95
CA LYS A 45 4.20 -7.28 2.01
C LYS A 45 4.64 -7.85 0.68
N THR A 46 3.82 -8.72 0.10
CA THR A 46 4.10 -9.38 -1.17
C THR A 46 4.12 -8.41 -2.36
N TYR A 47 3.13 -7.54 -2.49
CA TYR A 47 3.00 -6.70 -3.69
C TYR A 47 3.84 -5.42 -3.64
N TYR A 48 4.09 -4.85 -2.45
CA TYR A 48 4.70 -3.51 -2.33
C TYR A 48 5.98 -3.46 -1.48
N LEU A 49 6.26 -4.49 -0.66
CA LEU A 49 7.41 -4.50 0.27
C LEU A 49 8.45 -5.58 -0.03
N GLY A 50 8.39 -6.23 -1.19
CA GLY A 50 9.38 -7.25 -1.59
C GLY A 50 9.27 -8.57 -0.82
N GLY A 51 8.09 -8.89 -0.28
CA GLY A 51 7.78 -10.20 0.29
C GLY A 51 7.80 -11.31 -0.76
N ALA A 52 7.83 -12.57 -0.31
CA ALA A 52 7.77 -13.71 -1.22
C ALA A 52 6.50 -13.64 -2.08
N PRO A 53 6.56 -14.00 -3.39
CA PRO A 53 5.39 -14.04 -4.25
C PRO A 53 4.34 -14.97 -3.63
N LEU A 54 3.15 -14.45 -3.38
CA LEU A 54 1.99 -15.30 -3.16
C LEU A 54 1.63 -15.93 -4.51
N PRO A 55 1.13 -17.18 -4.54
CA PRO A 55 0.52 -17.72 -5.76
C PRO A 55 -0.52 -16.72 -6.26
N PRO A 56 -0.64 -16.51 -7.59
CA PRO A 56 -1.49 -15.46 -8.15
C PRO A 56 -2.91 -15.59 -7.62
N GLN A 57 -3.31 -14.65 -6.76
CA GLN A 57 -4.68 -14.52 -6.30
C GLN A 57 -5.42 -13.70 -7.35
N HIS A 58 -6.50 -14.26 -7.91
CA HIS A 58 -7.44 -13.49 -8.70
C HIS A 58 -8.15 -12.53 -7.74
N PHE A 59 -7.69 -11.28 -7.68
CA PHE A 59 -8.51 -10.21 -7.13
C PHE A 59 -9.64 -9.97 -8.14
N PRO A 60 -10.91 -10.28 -7.81
CA PRO A 60 -12.00 -9.89 -8.69
C PRO A 60 -11.92 -8.37 -8.82
N LYS A 61 -11.65 -7.90 -10.05
CA LYS A 61 -11.87 -6.50 -10.38
C LYS A 61 -13.38 -6.31 -10.26
N GLU A 62 -13.82 -5.62 -9.23
CA GLU A 62 -15.20 -5.19 -9.12
C GLU A 62 -15.52 -4.45 -10.44
N THR A 63 -16.43 -5.03 -11.22
CA THR A 63 -16.97 -4.40 -12.42
C THR A 63 -17.74 -3.17 -11.95
N ALA A 64 -17.07 -2.02 -11.93
CA ALA A 64 -17.75 -0.74 -11.92
C ALA A 64 -18.32 -0.53 -13.32
N ALA A 65 -19.63 -0.73 -13.41
CA ALA A 65 -20.51 -0.30 -14.51
C ALA A 65 -20.57 1.23 -14.59
#